data_AF-A0A2B3TLZ9-F1
#
_entry.id   AF-A0A2B3TLZ9-F1
#
_cell.length_a   1.000
_cell.length_b   1.000
_cell.length_c   1.000
_cell.angle_alpha   90.00
_cell.angle_beta   90.00
_cell.angle_gamma   90.00
#
_symmetry.space_group_name_H-M   'P 1'
#
loop_
_entity.id
_entity.type
_entity.pdbx_description
1 polymer ?
#
loop_
_entity_poly.entity_id
_entity_poly.type
_entity_poly.pdbx_seq_one_letter_code
_entity_poly.pdbx_strand_id
1 'polypeptide(L)' 'MPKLKKKKTRKAIARRAKSFEQYRVKNAWRNIFVQAGILK' A
#
# COMPACT_ATOMS: atom_id res chain seq x y z
N MET A 1 16.03 -25.07 -6.90
CA MET A 1 16.14 -23.84 -6.06
C MET A 1 15.72 -22.51 -6.75
N PRO A 2 16.05 -22.23 -8.02
CA PRO A 2 15.81 -20.90 -8.64
C PRO A 2 14.34 -20.48 -8.73
N LYS A 3 13.45 -21.41 -9.11
CA LYS A 3 11.99 -21.17 -9.20
C LYS A 3 11.38 -20.76 -7.85
N LEU A 4 11.86 -21.34 -6.75
CA LEU A 4 11.41 -21.02 -5.39
C LEU A 4 11.83 -19.61 -4.97
N LYS A 5 13.07 -19.21 -5.27
CA LYS A 5 13.57 -17.85 -5.00
C LYS A 5 12.74 -16.81 -5.76
N LYS A 6 12.48 -17.02 -7.06
CA LYS A 6 11.62 -16.15 -7.88
C LYS A 6 10.20 -16.04 -7.33
N LYS A 7 9.61 -17.15 -6.85
CA LYS A 7 8.29 -17.14 -6.20
C LYS A 7 8.28 -16.31 -4.91
N LYS A 8 9.32 -16.42 -4.07
CA LYS A 8 9.46 -15.61 -2.85
C LYS A 8 9.57 -14.12 -3.16
N THR A 9 10.38 -13.73 -4.14
CA THR A 9 10.53 -12.33 -4.55
C THR A 9 9.21 -11.73 -5.04
N ARG A 10 8.49 -12.43 -5.95
CA ARG A 10 7.18 -11.96 -6.42
C ARG A 10 6.17 -11.80 -5.28
N LYS A 11 6.14 -12.75 -4.33
CA LYS A 11 5.27 -12.64 -3.15
C LYS A 11 5.61 -11.43 -2.28
N ALA A 12 6.89 -11.14 -2.08
CA ALA A 12 7.32 -9.97 -1.31
C ALA A 12 6.88 -8.66 -1.98
N ILE A 13 7.07 -8.55 -3.31
CA ILE A 13 6.64 -7.38 -4.10
C ILE A 13 5.11 -7.20 -4.00
N ALA A 14 4.33 -8.27 -4.21
CA ALA A 14 2.87 -8.18 -4.14
C ALA A 14 2.35 -7.73 -2.77
N ARG A 15 2.97 -8.21 -1.67
CA ARG A 15 2.61 -7.77 -0.31
C ARG A 15 2.97 -6.30 -0.09
N ARG A 16 4.12 -5.86 -0.59
CA ARG A 16 4.56 -4.46 -0.48
C ARG A 16 3.64 -3.52 -1.27
N ALA A 17 3.23 -3.92 -2.48
CA ALA A 17 2.26 -3.18 -3.29
C ALA A 17 0.92 -3.03 -2.57
N LYS A 18 0.38 -4.11 -1.99
CA LYS A 18 -0.87 -4.06 -1.21
C LYS A 18 -0.78 -3.11 -0.01
N SER A 19 0.32 -3.16 0.74
CA SER A 19 0.55 -2.26 1.88
C SER A 19 0.66 -0.79 1.43
N PHE A 20 1.35 -0.55 0.31
CA PHE A 20 1.47 0.78 -0.29
C PHE A 20 0.12 1.32 -0.75
N GLU A 21 -0.70 0.51 -1.42
CA GLU A 21 -2.06 0.91 -1.81
C GLU A 21 -2.92 1.27 -0.60
N GLN A 22 -2.89 0.47 0.47
CA GLN A 22 -3.60 0.77 1.72
C GLN A 22 -3.12 2.08 2.35
N TYR A 23 -1.81 2.31 2.37
CA TYR A 23 -1.23 3.57 2.86
C TYR A 23 -1.66 4.77 2.00
N ARG A 24 -1.63 4.63 0.67
CA ARG A 24 -2.06 5.66 -0.28
C ARG A 24 -3.55 5.97 -0.15
N VAL A 25 -4.39 4.95 -0.01
CA VAL A 25 -5.84 5.11 0.19
C VAL A 25 -6.11 5.81 1.53
N LYS A 26 -5.48 5.36 2.63
CA LYS A 26 -5.64 6.00 3.95
C LYS A 26 -5.19 7.47 3.92
N ASN A 27 -4.06 7.77 3.29
CA ASN A 27 -3.59 9.14 3.16
C ASN A 27 -4.47 9.97 2.22
N ALA A 28 -4.96 9.41 1.12
CA ALA A 28 -5.86 10.12 0.20
C ALA A 28 -7.16 10.50 0.90
N TRP A 29 -7.78 9.55 1.61
CA TRP A 29 -8.96 9.82 2.43
C TRP A 29 -8.68 10.88 3.49
N ARG A 30 -7.59 10.73 4.27
CA ARG A 30 -7.22 11.73 5.28
C ARG A 30 -7.01 13.11 4.66
N ASN A 31 -6.32 13.21 3.53
CA ASN A 31 -6.10 14.48 2.84
C ASN A 31 -7.42 15.10 2.38
N ILE A 32 -8.36 14.31 1.83
CA ILE A 32 -9.69 14.79 1.45
C ILE A 32 -10.45 15.30 2.68
N PHE A 33 -10.46 14.56 3.78
CA PHE A 33 -11.19 14.96 5.00
C PHE A 33 -10.56 16.16 5.72
N VAL A 34 -9.22 16.27 5.71
CA VAL A 34 -8.51 17.44 6.24
C VAL A 34 -8.76 18.67 5.35
N GLN A 35 -8.70 18.51 4.03
CA GLN A 35 -8.99 19.60 3.09
C GLN A 35 -10.45 20.04 3.18
N ALA A 36 -11.38 19.12 3.41
CA ALA A 36 -12.79 19.42 3.67
C ALA A 36 -13.03 20.07 5.05
N GLY A 37 -11.99 20.20 5.90
CA GLY A 37 -12.11 20.77 7.25
C GLY A 37 -12.89 19.89 8.24
N ILE A 38 -13.18 18.65 7.87
CA ILE A 38 -13.93 17.69 8.68
C ILE A 38 -13.02 17.09 9.76
N LEU A 39 -11.77 16.80 9.38
CA LEU A 39 -10.72 16.35 10.29
C LEU A 39 -9.77 17.51 10.60
N LYS A 40 -9.49 17.73 11.89
CA LYS A 40 -8.59 18.77 12.39
C LYS A 40 -7.13 18.30 12.37
#